data_AF-A0A537YKB8-F1
#
_entry.id   AF-A0A537YKB8-F1
#
_cell.length_a   1.000
_cell.length_b   1.000
_cell.length_c   1.000
_cell.angle_alpha   90.00
_cell.angle_beta   90.00
_cell.angle_gamma   90.00
#
_symmetry.space_group_name_H-M   'P 1'
#
loop_
_entity.id
_entity.type
_entity.pdbx_description
1 polymer ?
#
loop_
_entity_poly.entity_id
_entity_poly.type
_entity_poly.pdbx_seq_one_letter_code
_entity_poly.pdbx_strand_id
1 'polypeptide(L)' 'RMKILSEKTGVFRCRTTFNCTDACPRGIEVTKAIQEVKRAILFERF' A
#
# COMPACT_ATOMS: atom_id res chain seq x y z
N ARG A 1 5.81 -11.32 8.27
CA ARG A 1 5.83 -10.79 6.87
C ARG A 1 5.61 -9.27 6.84
N MET A 2 4.68 -8.70 7.62
CA MET A 2 4.40 -7.25 7.69
C MET A 2 5.61 -6.35 8.03
N LYS A 3 6.59 -6.86 8.81
CA LYS A 3 7.82 -6.12 9.16
C LYS A 3 8.60 -5.60 7.94
N ILE A 4 8.68 -6.39 6.86
CA ILE A 4 9.39 -5.99 5.63
C ILE A 4 8.67 -4.82 4.95
N LEU A 5 7.33 -4.86 4.92
CA LEU A 5 6.52 -3.81 4.32
C LEU A 5 6.55 -2.51 5.13
N SER A 6 6.88 -2.57 6.42
CA SER A 6 7.00 -1.41 7.31
C SER A 6 8.30 -0.62 7.15
N GLU A 7 9.27 -1.15 6.40
CA GLU A 7 10.55 -0.47 6.14
C GLU A 7 10.39 0.73 5.21
N LYS A 8 11.41 1.61 5.17
CA LYS A 8 11.43 2.79 4.29
C LYS A 8 11.27 2.45 2.81
N THR A 9 11.68 1.25 2.40
CA THR A 9 11.58 0.72 1.04
C THR A 9 10.24 0.03 0.75
N GLY A 10 9.41 -0.21 1.78
CA GLY A 10 8.13 -0.90 1.69
C GLY A 10 6.98 0.02 1.25
N VAL A 11 5.80 -0.17 1.84
CA VAL A 11 4.56 0.49 1.35
C VAL A 11 4.59 2.00 1.45
N PHE A 12 5.45 2.56 2.32
CA PHE A 12 5.61 3.99 2.51
C PHE A 12 6.26 4.71 1.32
N ARG A 13 6.87 4.00 0.37
CA ARG A 13 7.35 4.60 -0.91
C ARG A 13 6.24 5.00 -1.86
N CYS A 14 5.02 4.47 -1.68
CA CYS A 14 3.90 4.82 -2.53
C CYS A 14 3.55 6.30 -2.37
N ARG A 15 3.71 7.07 -3.47
CA ARG A 15 3.40 8.50 -3.59
C ARG A 15 1.94 8.80 -3.94
N THR A 16 1.08 7.77 -3.98
CA THR A 16 -0.35 7.93 -4.29
C THR A 16 -0.60 8.65 -5.63
N THR A 17 0.14 8.29 -6.68
CA THR A 17 -0.03 8.87 -8.03
C THR A 17 -1.04 8.12 -8.90
N PHE A 18 -1.74 7.13 -8.33
CA PHE A 18 -2.86 6.36 -8.92
C PHE A 18 -2.60 5.55 -10.20
N ASN A 19 -1.46 5.71 -10.85
CA ASN A 19 -1.09 4.97 -12.06
C ASN A 19 -1.25 3.44 -11.94
N CYS A 20 -1.02 2.86 -10.76
CA CYS A 20 -1.21 1.42 -10.56
C CYS A 20 -2.67 0.97 -10.57
N THR A 21 -3.61 1.81 -10.14
CA THR A 21 -5.05 1.52 -10.23
C THR A 21 -5.51 1.70 -11.67
N ASP A 22 -5.14 2.81 -12.33
CA ASP A 22 -5.59 3.12 -13.70
C ASP A 22 -5.04 2.14 -14.74
N ALA A 23 -3.80 1.69 -14.56
CA ALA A 23 -3.18 0.72 -15.45
C ALA A 23 -3.63 -0.73 -15.21
N CYS A 24 -4.42 -1.02 -14.18
CA CYS A 24 -4.74 -2.40 -13.81
C CYS A 24 -5.80 -2.99 -14.74
N PRO A 25 -5.46 -3.98 -15.61
CA PRO A 25 -6.43 -4.57 -16.55
C PRO A 25 -7.47 -5.46 -15.84
N ARG A 26 -7.28 -5.72 -14.54
CA ARG A 26 -8.14 -6.57 -13.72
C ARG A 26 -9.13 -5.76 -12.88
N GLY A 27 -9.15 -4.43 -13.02
CA GLY A 27 -10.02 -3.55 -12.22
C GLY A 27 -9.71 -3.55 -10.73
N ILE A 28 -8.47 -3.87 -10.35
CA ILE A 28 -8.07 -3.90 -8.94
C ILE A 28 -7.83 -2.48 -8.46
N GLU A 29 -8.42 -2.11 -7.34
CA GLU A 29 -8.15 -0.86 -6.64
C GLU A 29 -6.78 -0.91 -5.92
N VAL A 30 -5.68 -1.01 -6.67
CA VAL A 30 -4.32 -1.26 -6.11
C VAL A 30 -3.93 -0.17 -5.11
N THR A 31 -4.23 1.09 -5.42
CA THR A 31 -3.94 2.20 -4.49
C THR A 31 -4.67 2.03 -3.15
N LYS A 32 -5.93 1.58 -3.17
CA LYS A 32 -6.73 1.35 -1.96
C LYS A 32 -6.15 0.22 -1.12
N ALA A 33 -5.79 -0.90 -1.74
CA ALA A 33 -5.13 -2.01 -1.05
C ALA A 33 -3.81 -1.56 -0.39
N ILE A 34 -2.99 -0.74 -1.06
CA ILE A 34 -1.78 -0.17 -0.47
C ILE A 34 -2.11 0.71 0.76
N GLN A 35 -3.17 1.51 0.70
CA GLN A 35 -3.59 2.33 1.85
C GLN A 35 -4.10 1.49 3.02
N GLU A 36 -4.83 0.41 2.75
CA GLU A 36 -5.28 -0.53 3.79
C GLU A 36 -4.07 -1.18 4.49
N VAL A 37 -3.04 -1.56 3.74
CA VAL A 37 -1.79 -2.09 4.33
C VAL A 37 -1.04 -1.02 5.12
N LYS A 38 -0.95 0.23 4.63
CA LYS A 38 -0.36 1.34 5.39
C LYS A 38 -1.08 1.55 6.72
N ARG A 39 -2.42 1.55 6.71
CA ARG A 39 -3.24 1.66 7.93
C ARG A 39 -3.00 0.48 8.86
N ALA A 40 -3.04 -0.74 8.35
CA ALA A 40 -2.78 -1.93 9.14
C ALA A 40 -1.41 -1.83 9.84
N ILE A 41 -0.35 -1.41 9.15
CA ILE A 41 0.99 -1.24 9.75
C ILE A 41 1.03 -0.12 10.80
N LEU A 42 0.33 1.00 10.56
CA LEU A 42 0.31 2.13 11.50
C LEU A 42 -0.49 1.81 12.76
N PHE A 43 -1.57 1.04 12.63
CA PHE A 43 -2.50 0.73 13.72
C PHE A 43 -2.30 -0.66 14.35
N GLU A 44 -1.51 -1.57 13.76
CA GLU A 44 -1.14 -2.88 14.36
C GLU A 44 -0.36 -2.74 15.68
N ARG A 45 0.18 -1.56 15.98
CA ARG A 45 0.94 -1.28 17.20
C ARG A 45 0.08 -0.85 18.39
N PHE A 46 -1.25 -0.86 18.25
CA PHE A 46 -2.22 -0.59 19.31
C PHE A 46 -3.06 -1.82 19.61
#